data_AF-A0A519W6K6-F1
#
_entry.id   AF-A0A519W6K6-F1
#
_cell.length_a   1.000
_cell.length_b   1.000
_cell.length_c   1.000
_cell.angle_alpha   90.00
_cell.angle_beta   90.00
_cell.angle_gamma   90.00
#
_symmetry.space_group_name_H-M   'P 1'
#
loop_
_entity.id
_entity.type
_entity.pdbx_description
1 polymer ?
#
loop_
_entity_poly.entity_id
_entity_poly.type
_entity_poly.pdbx_seq_one_letter_code
_entity_poly.pdbx_strand_id
1 'polypeptide(L)'
;MNKLQTYDYVVFFIYFIIVSAYGFYIYYKKKTAAADSKDYFLAEGSLTWWAIGASLIASNISAEQMIGMSGSGFKLGLAISAYEWMASATLIIVAVFFMPVYLKNKIFTMPQFLSQRYN
;
A
#
# COMPACT_ATOMS: atom_id res chain seq x y z
N MET A 1 2.63 -36.52 7.49
CA MET A 1 2.88 -35.32 6.66
C MET A 1 1.61 -35.02 5.89
N ASN A 2 0.85 -34.02 6.30
CA ASN A 2 -0.38 -33.64 5.60
C ASN A 2 0.03 -33.02 4.26
N LYS A 3 -0.28 -33.72 3.16
CA LYS A 3 -0.10 -33.18 1.81
C LYS A 3 -1.26 -32.25 1.51
N LEU A 4 -0.99 -31.14 0.84
CA LEU A 4 -2.03 -30.24 0.35
C LEU A 4 -2.96 -31.00 -0.60
N GLN A 5 -4.25 -30.67 -0.56
CA GLN A 5 -5.23 -31.32 -1.42
C GLN A 5 -5.01 -30.84 -2.86
N THR A 6 -5.35 -31.69 -3.84
CA THR A 6 -5.27 -31.31 -5.27
C THR A 6 -6.03 -30.02 -5.57
N TYR A 7 -7.15 -29.79 -4.87
CA TYR A 7 -7.93 -28.55 -5.00
C TYR A 7 -7.16 -27.30 -4.53
N ASP A 8 -6.32 -27.40 -3.49
CA ASP A 8 -5.51 -26.27 -3.02
C ASP A 8 -4.51 -25.83 -4.10
N TYR A 9 -3.88 -26.80 -4.76
CA TYR A 9 -2.97 -26.53 -5.88
C TYR A 9 -3.70 -25.89 -7.05
N VAL A 10 -4.89 -26.38 -7.41
CA VAL A 10 -5.70 -25.80 -8.49
C VAL A 10 -6.03 -24.34 -8.20
N VAL A 11 -6.51 -24.02 -6.99
CA VAL A 11 -6.83 -22.64 -6.59
C VAL A 11 -5.58 -21.76 -6.64
N PHE A 12 -4.45 -22.26 -6.12
CA PHE A 12 -3.18 -21.54 -6.13
C PHE A 12 -2.72 -21.19 -7.55
N PHE A 13 -2.72 -22.14 -8.47
CA PHE A 13 -2.30 -21.91 -9.86
C PHE A 13 -3.25 -20.98 -10.61
N ILE A 14 -4.57 -21.11 -10.40
CA ILE A 14 -5.56 -20.20 -11.00
C ILE A 14 -5.32 -18.77 -10.53
N TYR A 15 -5.16 -18.56 -9.22
CA TYR A 15 -4.85 -17.25 -8.65
C TYR A 15 -3.58 -16.66 -9.26
N PHE A 16 -2.50 -17.45 -9.33
CA PHE A 16 -1.23 -17.03 -9.88
C PHE A 16 -1.34 -16.63 -11.37
N ILE A 17 -2.06 -17.42 -12.16
CA ILE A 17 -2.29 -17.13 -13.59
C ILE A 17 -3.08 -15.83 -13.76
N ILE A 18 -4.16 -15.63 -12.99
CA ILE A 18 -4.99 -14.41 -13.07
C ILE A 18 -4.16 -13.17 -12.76
N VAL A 19 -3.44 -13.18 -11.63
CA VAL A 19 -2.62 -12.03 -11.20
C VAL A 19 -1.51 -11.73 -12.23
N SER A 20 -0.81 -12.77 -12.70
CA SER A 20 0.25 -12.62 -13.70
C SER A 20 -0.29 -12.11 -15.03
N ALA A 21 -1.38 -12.72 -15.53
CA ALA A 21 -2.00 -12.32 -16.79
C ALA A 21 -2.53 -10.88 -16.73
N TYR A 22 -3.12 -10.46 -15.61
CA TYR A 22 -3.55 -9.07 -15.40
C TYR A 22 -2.37 -8.10 -15.41
N GLY A 23 -1.26 -8.46 -14.74
CA GLY A 23 -0.03 -7.69 -14.76
C GLY A 23 0.54 -7.53 -16.18
N PHE A 24 0.63 -8.63 -16.93
CA PHE A 24 1.05 -8.61 -18.34
C PHE A 24 0.11 -7.78 -19.21
N TYR A 25 -1.20 -7.93 -19.05
CA TYR A 25 -2.19 -7.16 -19.81
C TYR A 25 -2.03 -5.66 -19.59
N ILE A 26 -1.89 -5.20 -18.34
CA ILE A 26 -1.63 -3.78 -18.04
C ILE A 26 -0.30 -3.33 -18.66
N TYR A 27 0.75 -4.15 -18.53
CA TYR A 27 2.06 -3.84 -19.10
C TYR A 27 1.99 -3.63 -20.63
N TYR A 28 1.34 -4.54 -21.36
CA TYR A 28 1.18 -4.40 -22.82
C TYR A 28 0.26 -3.25 -23.22
N LYS A 29 -0.83 -3.01 -22.47
CA LYS A 29 -1.73 -1.87 -22.71
C LYS A 29 -1.02 -0.53 -22.54
N LYS A 30 -0.20 -0.39 -21.49
CA LYS A 30 0.58 0.83 -21.21
C LYS A 30 1.78 1.02 -22.14
N LYS A 31 2.26 -0.03 -22.82
CA LYS A 31 3.30 0.07 -23.86
C LYS A 31 2.75 0.62 -25.19
N THR A 32 1.45 0.43 -25.43
CA THR A 32 0.77 0.82 -26.69
C THR A 32 0.21 2.24 -26.62
N ALA A 33 -0.24 2.67 -25.44
CA ALA A 33 -0.48 4.09 -25.18
C ALA A 33 0.89 4.75 -24.98
N ALA A 34 1.28 5.68 -25.85
CA ALA A 34 2.37 6.60 -25.56
C ALA A 34 1.99 7.35 -24.28
N ALA A 35 2.46 6.85 -23.14
CA ALA A 35 2.13 7.37 -21.83
C ALA A 35 2.79 8.74 -21.71
N ASP A 36 2.07 9.77 -22.11
CA ASP A 36 2.41 11.13 -21.78
C ASP A 36 2.48 11.18 -20.25
N SER A 37 3.64 11.58 -19.70
CA SER A 37 3.90 11.67 -18.27
C SER A 37 2.77 12.41 -17.55
N LYS A 38 2.09 13.31 -18.27
CA LYS A 38 0.89 14.01 -17.83
C LYS A 38 -0.26 13.11 -17.39
N ASP A 39 -0.58 11.98 -18.04
CA ASP A 39 -1.69 11.11 -17.61
C ASP A 39 -1.40 10.37 -16.31
N TYR A 40 -0.11 10.13 -16.01
CA TYR A 40 0.32 9.57 -14.73
C TYR A 40 0.14 10.59 -13.58
N PHE A 41 0.33 11.87 -13.89
CA PHE A 41 0.15 13.00 -12.96
C PHE A 41 -1.24 13.65 -13.03
N LEU A 42 -2.09 13.42 -14.05
CA LEU A 42 -3.45 14.00 -14.12
C LEU A 42 -4.43 13.30 -13.17
N ALA A 43 -4.04 12.15 -12.61
CA ALA A 43 -4.68 11.57 -11.44
C ALA A 43 -4.41 12.39 -10.15
N GLU A 44 -3.45 13.31 -10.15
CA GLU A 44 -3.07 14.20 -9.04
C GLU A 44 -4.15 15.28 -8.83
N GLY A 45 -5.34 14.85 -8.45
CA GLY A 45 -6.49 15.73 -8.16
C GLY A 45 -7.86 15.06 -8.26
N SER A 46 -7.97 13.90 -8.91
CA SER A 46 -9.27 13.22 -9.12
C SER A 46 -9.46 11.96 -8.27
N LEU A 47 -8.47 11.55 -7.48
CA LEU A 47 -8.65 10.42 -6.56
C LEU A 47 -9.59 10.80 -5.43
N THR A 48 -10.63 10.00 -5.25
CA THR A 48 -11.57 10.13 -4.15
C THR A 48 -10.89 9.79 -2.82
N TRP A 49 -11.33 10.44 -1.74
CA TRP A 49 -10.74 10.27 -0.40
C TRP A 49 -10.70 8.81 0.07
N TRP A 50 -11.72 8.02 -0.27
CA TRP A 50 -11.79 6.59 0.09
C TRP A 50 -10.80 5.75 -0.70
N ALA A 51 -10.52 6.08 -1.96
CA ALA A 51 -9.52 5.38 -2.77
C ALA A 51 -8.10 5.66 -2.24
N ILE A 52 -7.84 6.91 -1.83
CA ILE A 52 -6.57 7.30 -1.18
C ILE A 52 -6.41 6.51 0.13
N GLY A 53 -7.44 6.51 0.99
CA GLY A 53 -7.41 5.78 2.26
C GLY A 53 -7.20 4.27 2.07
N ALA A 54 -7.95 3.64 1.16
CA ALA A 54 -7.80 2.22 0.86
C ALA A 54 -6.39 1.88 0.33
N SER A 55 -5.82 2.73 -0.54
CA SER A 55 -4.46 2.53 -1.06
C SER A 55 -3.41 2.65 0.03
N LEU A 56 -3.56 3.58 0.98
CA LEU A 56 -2.63 3.73 2.10
C LEU A 56 -2.63 2.49 3.01
N ILE A 57 -3.82 1.98 3.36
CA ILE A 57 -3.94 0.76 4.16
C ILE A 57 -3.40 -0.46 3.39
N ALA A 58 -3.78 -0.62 2.11
CA ALA A 58 -3.31 -1.71 1.27
C ALA A 58 -1.78 -1.72 1.11
N SER A 59 -1.15 -0.55 1.10
CA SER A 59 0.32 -0.44 1.00
C SER A 59 1.04 -0.81 2.30
N ASN A 60 0.33 -0.77 3.44
CA ASN A 60 0.89 -1.12 4.74
C ASN A 60 0.67 -2.61 5.10
N ILE A 61 -0.36 -3.25 4.56
CA ILE A 61 -0.65 -4.67 4.82
C ILE A 61 0.28 -5.57 3.99
N SER A 62 1.08 -6.37 4.67
CA SER A 62 1.97 -7.37 4.07
C SER A 62 1.71 -8.77 4.62
N ALA A 63 2.22 -9.79 3.93
CA ALA A 63 2.16 -11.18 4.42
C ALA A 63 2.87 -11.35 5.78
N GLU A 64 3.94 -10.57 6.01
CA GLU A 64 4.63 -10.49 7.30
C GLU A 64 3.71 -9.95 8.38
N GLN A 65 2.95 -8.87 8.11
CA GLN A 65 2.00 -8.30 9.06
C GLN A 65 0.93 -9.34 9.43
N MET A 66 0.38 -10.08 8.47
CA MET A 66 -0.63 -11.12 8.76
C MET A 66 -0.10 -12.24 9.65
N ILE A 67 1.07 -12.80 9.34
CA ILE A 67 1.63 -13.94 10.10
C ILE A 67 2.19 -13.45 11.44
N GLY A 68 2.94 -12.36 11.43
CA GLY A 68 3.60 -11.78 12.59
C GLY A 68 2.62 -11.26 13.63
N MET A 69 1.59 -10.52 13.22
CA MET A 69 0.55 -10.03 14.14
C MET A 69 -0.29 -11.15 14.71
N SER A 70 -0.58 -12.20 13.92
CA SER A 70 -1.29 -13.39 14.43
C SER A 70 -0.46 -14.13 15.47
N GLY A 71 0.86 -14.27 15.24
CA GLY A 71 1.79 -14.88 16.19
C GLY A 71 1.92 -14.06 17.48
N SER A 72 2.01 -12.73 17.37
CA SER A 72 1.99 -11.82 18.52
C SER A 72 0.66 -11.86 19.24
N GLY A 73 -0.47 -11.95 18.53
CA GLY A 73 -1.80 -12.11 19.10
C GLY A 73 -1.97 -13.41 19.88
N PHE A 74 -1.34 -14.51 19.45
CA PHE A 74 -1.32 -15.76 20.22
C PHE A 74 -0.58 -15.61 21.57
N LYS A 75 0.50 -14.82 21.61
CA LYS A 75 1.32 -14.63 22.82
C LYS A 75 0.81 -13.53 23.75
N LEU A 76 0.36 -12.41 23.18
CA LEU A 76 0.04 -11.16 23.88
C LEU A 76 -1.47 -10.86 23.88
N GLY A 77 -2.28 -11.66 23.17
CA GLY A 77 -3.71 -11.44 23.05
C GLY A 77 -4.04 -10.13 22.34
N LEU A 78 -5.11 -9.47 22.78
CA LEU A 78 -5.60 -8.21 22.20
C LEU A 78 -4.61 -7.05 22.39
N ALA A 79 -3.65 -7.15 23.31
CA ALA A 79 -2.71 -6.06 23.57
C ALA A 79 -1.93 -5.61 22.33
N ILE A 80 -1.70 -6.49 21.35
CA ILE A 80 -1.02 -6.15 20.10
C ILE A 80 -1.82 -5.14 19.25
N SER A 81 -3.15 -5.10 19.37
CA SER A 81 -3.99 -4.16 18.61
C SER A 81 -3.79 -2.71 19.04
N ALA A 82 -3.20 -2.47 20.23
CA ALA A 82 -2.84 -1.13 20.67
C ALA A 82 -1.87 -0.45 19.69
N TYR A 83 -1.01 -1.22 19.00
CA TYR A 83 -0.13 -0.70 17.95
C TYR A 83 -0.92 -0.04 16.81
N GLU A 84 -1.95 -0.72 16.30
CA GLU A 84 -2.79 -0.22 15.21
C GLU A 84 -3.65 0.98 15.65
N TRP A 85 -4.13 0.98 16.89
CA TRP A 85 -4.90 2.11 17.44
C TRP A 85 -4.02 3.36 17.59
N MET A 86 -2.78 3.19 18.07
CA MET A 86 -1.82 4.28 18.15
C MET A 86 -1.41 4.76 16.75
N ALA A 87 -1.16 3.86 15.81
CA ALA A 87 -0.85 4.21 14.42
C ALA A 87 -1.98 5.04 13.78
N SER A 88 -3.24 4.66 14.00
CA SER A 88 -4.40 5.42 13.54
C SER A 88 -4.43 6.84 14.11
N ALA A 89 -4.17 7.01 15.41
CA ALA A 89 -4.09 8.32 16.04
C ALA A 89 -2.91 9.15 15.48
N THR A 90 -1.75 8.53 15.30
CA THR A 90 -0.58 9.19 14.70
C THR A 90 -0.83 9.63 13.26
N LEU A 91 -1.57 8.85 12.46
CA LEU A 91 -1.94 9.24 11.10
C LEU A 91 -2.79 10.52 11.06
N ILE A 92 -3.68 10.72 12.04
CA ILE A 92 -4.45 11.97 12.16
C ILE A 92 -3.51 13.15 12.43
N ILE A 93 -2.53 12.99 13.32
CA ILE A 93 -1.52 14.02 13.61
C ILE A 93 -0.71 14.34 12.35
N VAL A 94 -0.26 13.33 11.61
CA VAL A 94 0.47 13.50 10.35
C VAL A 94 -0.40 14.24 9.31
N ALA A 95 -1.66 13.86 9.18
CA ALA A 95 -2.60 14.49 8.26
C ALA A 95 -2.87 15.97 8.60
N VAL A 96 -2.93 16.34 9.87
CA VAL A 96 -3.23 17.72 10.28
C VAL A 96 -1.99 18.61 10.29
N PHE A 97 -0.86 18.12 10.78
CA PHE A 97 0.33 18.95 11.00
C PHE A 97 1.39 18.83 9.90
N PHE A 98 1.60 17.63 9.36
CA PHE A 98 2.68 17.39 8.39
C PHE A 98 2.21 17.57 6.95
N MET A 99 1.04 17.03 6.58
CA MET A 99 0.53 17.13 5.21
C MET A 99 0.43 18.57 4.67
N PRO A 100 -0.04 19.58 5.44
CA PRO A 100 -0.07 20.96 4.94
C PRO A 100 1.32 21.52 4.60
N VAL A 101 2.35 21.12 5.36
CA VAL A 101 3.74 21.54 5.11
C VAL A 101 4.28 20.91 3.84
N TYR A 102 4.02 19.62 3.61
CA TYR A 102 4.47 18.90 2.42
C TYR A 102 3.81 19.44 1.16
N LEU A 103 2.49 19.65 1.21
CA LEU A 103 1.73 20.19 0.09
C LEU A 103 2.10 21.65 -0.23
N LYS A 104 2.26 22.50 0.80
CA LYS A 104 2.64 23.92 0.60
C LYS A 104 4.03 24.08 0.00
N ASN A 105 4.98 23.23 0.39
CA ASN A 105 6.36 23.28 -0.10
C ASN A 105 6.60 22.40 -1.36
N LYS A 106 5.55 21.73 -1.89
CA LYS A 106 5.63 20.82 -3.05
C LYS A 106 6.69 19.74 -2.87
N ILE A 107 6.65 19.10 -1.71
CA ILE A 107 7.57 18.01 -1.34
C ILE A 107 6.88 16.68 -1.65
N PHE A 108 7.47 15.91 -2.55
CA PHE A 108 6.90 14.65 -3.05
C PHE A 108 7.63 13.42 -2.53
N THR A 109 8.87 13.57 -2.09
CA THR A 109 9.71 12.46 -1.63
C THR A 109 10.38 12.79 -0.30
N MET A 110 10.66 11.77 0.52
CA MET A 110 11.38 11.96 1.78
C MET A 110 12.81 12.50 1.58
N PRO A 111 13.60 12.04 0.59
CA PRO A 111 14.90 12.66 0.31
C PRO A 111 14.79 14.15 -0.03
N GLN A 112 13.78 14.56 -0.80
CA GLN A 112 13.53 15.97 -1.12
C GLN A 112 13.19 16.79 0.12
N PHE A 113 12.41 16.24 1.06
CA PHE A 113 12.16 16.89 2.35
C PHE A 113 13.47 17.13 3.10
N LEU A 114 14.33 16.10 3.18
CA LEU A 114 15.59 16.19 3.88
C LEU A 114 16.55 17.19 3.23
N SER A 115 16.65 17.22 1.90
CA SER A 115 17.52 18.19 1.19
C SER A 115 17.01 19.63 1.24
N GLN A 116 15.73 19.85 1.51
CA GLN A 116 15.18 21.20 1.68
C GLN A 116 15.28 21.66 3.14
N ARG A 117 15.21 20.71 4.09
CA ARG A 117 15.28 20.98 5.52
C ARG A 117 16.72 21.05 6.06
N TYR A 118 17.61 20.27 5.45
CA TYR A 118 19.03 20.15 5.73
C TYR A 118 19.82 20.43 4.44
N ASN A 119 21.15 20.51 4.55
CA ASN A 119 22.04 20.69 3.40
C ASN A 119 22.38 19.35 2.75
#